data_AF-A0A258VC27-F1
#
_entry.id   AF-A0A258VC27-F1
#
_cell.length_a   1.000
_cell.length_b   1.000
_cell.length_c   1.000
_cell.angle_alpha   90.00
_cell.angle_beta   90.00
_cell.angle_gamma   90.00
#
_symmetry.space_group_name_H-M   'P 1'
#
loop_
_entity.id
_entity.type
_entity.pdbx_description
1 polymer ?
#
loop_
_entity_poly.entity_id
_entity_poly.type
_entity_poly.pdbx_seq_one_letter_code
_entity_poly.pdbx_strand_id
1 'polypeptide(L)'
;MNLKNIVDNTLIQSTESLVREERELLTAVLYHLQEIDRRRLFSSLKYKSIHEFAVKHLGYPEDQAYRRIAAMRLLNEVPEIEEKINQGEISLTHISLAQSLFRQEKKTNSREMSHEQKLEVINQIAKWKKERSIEEPISQSIVLALIVI
;
A
#
# COMPACT_ATOMS: atom_id res chain seq x y z
N MET A 1 -12.64 11.10 -23.53
CA MET A 1 -13.31 11.95 -22.52
C MET A 1 -13.11 13.42 -22.93
N ASN A 2 -14.16 14.24 -22.95
CA ASN A 2 -14.06 15.67 -23.31
C ASN A 2 -14.35 16.53 -22.07
N LEU A 3 -13.36 17.28 -21.59
CA LEU A 3 -13.43 18.05 -20.34
C LEU A 3 -13.49 19.57 -20.57
N LYS A 4 -13.46 20.04 -21.83
CA LYS A 4 -13.25 21.46 -22.18
C LYS A 4 -14.33 22.42 -21.70
N ASN A 5 -15.53 21.92 -21.40
CA ASN A 5 -16.70 22.73 -21.07
C ASN A 5 -17.27 22.42 -19.66
N ILE A 6 -16.50 21.78 -18.79
CA ILE A 6 -16.90 21.48 -17.42
C ILE A 6 -16.54 22.68 -16.53
N VAL A 7 -17.46 23.07 -15.65
CA VAL A 7 -17.21 24.12 -14.65
C VAL A 7 -16.09 23.69 -13.71
N ASP A 8 -15.16 24.59 -13.39
CA ASP A 8 -13.95 24.30 -12.61
C ASP A 8 -14.22 23.51 -11.31
N ASN A 9 -15.18 23.96 -10.51
CA ASN A 9 -15.52 23.27 -9.25
C ASN A 9 -16.07 21.85 -9.50
N THR A 10 -16.88 21.67 -10.55
CA THR A 10 -17.38 20.33 -10.93
C THR A 10 -16.25 19.44 -11.43
N LEU A 11 -15.29 19.99 -12.18
CA LEU A 11 -14.12 19.25 -12.63
C LEU A 11 -13.27 18.77 -11.46
N ILE A 12 -13.03 19.65 -10.47
CA ILE A 12 -12.29 19.30 -9.25
C ILE A 12 -13.03 18.21 -8.48
N GLN A 13 -14.32 18.41 -8.15
CA GLN A 13 -15.11 17.44 -7.38
C GLN A 13 -15.18 16.07 -8.06
N SER A 14 -15.42 16.04 -9.38
CA SER A 14 -15.45 14.78 -10.12
C SER A 14 -14.08 14.09 -10.16
N THR A 15 -12.99 14.86 -10.23
CA THR A 15 -11.63 14.31 -10.15
C THR A 15 -11.34 13.72 -8.78
N GLU A 16 -11.75 14.40 -7.70
CA GLU A 16 -11.61 13.89 -6.33
C GLU A 16 -12.39 12.59 -6.12
N SER A 17 -13.62 12.50 -6.66
CA SER A 17 -14.40 11.26 -6.66
C SER A 17 -13.70 10.14 -7.42
N LEU A 18 -13.19 10.41 -8.62
CA LEU A 18 -12.45 9.41 -9.42
C LEU A 18 -11.19 8.92 -8.70
N VAL A 19 -10.47 9.80 -8.00
CA VAL A 19 -9.29 9.41 -7.20
C VAL A 19 -9.68 8.53 -6.02
N ARG A 20 -10.85 8.75 -5.40
CA ARG A 20 -11.37 7.84 -4.38
C ARG A 20 -11.74 6.49 -4.96
N GLU A 21 -12.47 6.47 -6.08
CA GLU A 21 -12.83 5.24 -6.79
C GLU A 21 -11.58 4.46 -7.24
N GLU A 22 -10.51 5.14 -7.64
CA GLU A 22 -9.23 4.51 -7.97
C GLU A 22 -8.64 3.76 -6.77
N ARG A 23 -8.73 4.32 -5.56
CA ARG A 23 -8.23 3.68 -4.33
C ARG A 23 -9.11 2.49 -3.93
N GLU A 24 -10.42 2.61 -4.05
CA GLU A 24 -11.36 1.51 -3.81
C GLU A 24 -11.10 0.36 -4.81
N LEU A 25 -10.85 0.68 -6.08
CA LEU A 25 -10.46 -0.28 -7.10
C LEU A 25 -9.11 -0.94 -6.79
N LEU A 26 -8.13 -0.16 -6.32
CA LEU A 26 -6.85 -0.70 -5.86
C LEU A 26 -7.07 -1.75 -4.75
N THR A 27 -7.86 -1.42 -3.73
CA THR A 27 -8.17 -2.36 -2.63
C THR A 27 -8.85 -3.63 -3.16
N ALA A 28 -9.80 -3.50 -4.09
CA ALA A 28 -10.41 -4.66 -4.74
C ALA A 28 -9.36 -5.54 -5.47
N VAL A 29 -8.41 -4.92 -6.19
CA VAL A 29 -7.29 -5.66 -6.81
C VAL A 29 -6.45 -6.39 -5.76
N LEU A 30 -6.18 -5.79 -4.61
CA LEU A 30 -5.43 -6.45 -3.53
C LEU A 30 -6.15 -7.68 -3.00
N TYR A 31 -7.47 -7.62 -2.78
CA TYR A 31 -8.27 -8.78 -2.37
C TYR A 31 -8.26 -9.90 -3.44
N HIS A 32 -8.34 -9.53 -4.72
CA HIS A 32 -8.24 -10.51 -5.81
C HIS A 32 -6.85 -11.18 -5.86
N LEU A 33 -5.78 -10.41 -5.71
CA LEU A 33 -4.42 -10.95 -5.63
C LEU A 33 -4.27 -11.91 -4.44
N GLN A 34 -4.86 -11.57 -3.29
CA GLN A 34 -4.84 -12.41 -2.09
C GLN A 34 -5.54 -13.74 -2.35
N GLU A 35 -6.71 -13.72 -3.00
CA GLU A 35 -7.46 -14.94 -3.29
C GLU A 35 -6.76 -15.80 -4.35
N ILE A 36 -6.12 -15.17 -5.34
CA ILE A 36 -5.26 -15.84 -6.33
C ILE A 36 -4.07 -16.52 -5.64
N ASP A 37 -3.43 -15.85 -4.69
CA ASP A 37 -2.30 -16.38 -3.91
C ASP A 37 -2.76 -17.55 -3.03
N ARG A 38 -3.86 -17.37 -2.30
CA ARG A 38 -4.46 -18.39 -1.41
C ARG A 38 -4.85 -19.66 -2.16
N ARG A 39 -5.48 -19.53 -3.33
CA ARG A 39 -5.84 -20.66 -4.21
C ARG A 39 -4.68 -21.17 -5.07
N ARG A 40 -3.53 -20.50 -5.04
CA ARG A 40 -2.36 -20.76 -5.89
C ARG A 40 -2.68 -20.79 -7.40
N LEU A 41 -3.61 -19.96 -7.87
CA LEU A 41 -4.01 -19.95 -9.29
C LEU A 41 -2.88 -19.50 -10.23
N PHE A 42 -1.89 -18.76 -9.73
CA PHE A 42 -0.68 -18.44 -10.49
C PHE A 42 0.10 -19.69 -10.91
N SER A 43 0.03 -20.78 -10.14
CA SER A 43 0.77 -22.01 -10.40
C SER A 43 0.16 -22.81 -11.55
N SER A 44 -1.17 -22.88 -11.65
CA SER A 44 -1.84 -23.51 -12.80
C SER A 44 -1.56 -22.79 -14.12
N LEU A 45 -1.24 -21.49 -14.05
CA LEU A 45 -0.79 -20.67 -15.17
C LEU A 45 0.74 -20.72 -15.40
N LYS A 46 1.47 -21.62 -14.72
CA LYS A 46 2.92 -21.85 -14.84
C LYS A 46 3.83 -20.72 -14.33
N TYR A 47 3.35 -19.84 -13.47
CA TYR A 47 4.20 -18.88 -12.76
C TYR A 47 4.73 -19.48 -11.45
N LYS A 48 5.97 -19.13 -11.07
CA LYS A 48 6.65 -19.66 -9.88
C LYS A 48 6.22 -18.97 -8.58
N SER A 49 5.59 -17.80 -8.68
CA SER A 49 5.09 -17.05 -7.53
C SER A 49 3.99 -16.07 -7.93
N ILE A 50 3.22 -15.59 -6.95
CA ILE A 50 2.27 -14.48 -7.13
C ILE A 50 2.95 -13.22 -7.66
N HIS A 51 4.21 -12.97 -7.28
CA HIS A 51 4.99 -11.85 -7.77
C HIS A 51 5.28 -11.98 -9.27
N GLU A 52 5.76 -13.15 -9.71
CA GLU A 52 6.00 -13.40 -11.13
C GLU A 52 4.71 -13.31 -11.95
N PHE A 53 3.58 -13.77 -11.40
CA PHE A 53 2.25 -13.58 -12.01
C PHE A 53 1.90 -12.09 -12.13
N ALA A 54 2.06 -11.30 -11.08
CA ALA A 54 1.78 -9.86 -11.12
C ALA A 54 2.65 -9.12 -12.16
N VAL A 55 3.92 -9.49 -12.31
CA VAL A 55 4.81 -8.87 -13.30
C VAL A 55 4.50 -9.35 -14.72
N LYS A 56 4.48 -10.67 -14.95
CA LYS A 56 4.43 -11.24 -16.30
C LYS A 56 3.01 -11.38 -16.87
N HIS A 57 2.02 -11.66 -16.03
CA HIS A 57 0.63 -11.84 -16.47
C HIS A 57 -0.15 -10.53 -16.42
N LEU A 58 -0.05 -9.79 -15.33
CA LEU A 58 -0.79 -8.53 -15.15
C LEU A 58 -0.02 -7.31 -15.70
N GLY A 59 1.25 -7.47 -16.07
CA GLY A 59 2.04 -6.41 -16.71
C GLY A 59 2.52 -5.33 -15.76
N TYR A 60 2.50 -5.56 -14.44
CA TYR A 60 3.04 -4.58 -13.49
C TYR A 60 4.56 -4.49 -13.60
N PRO A 61 5.14 -3.28 -13.56
CA PRO A 61 6.56 -3.12 -13.26
C PRO A 61 6.94 -3.82 -11.95
N GLU A 62 8.18 -4.30 -11.85
CA GLU A 62 8.72 -5.04 -10.69
C GLU A 62 8.44 -4.33 -9.35
N ASP A 63 8.77 -3.03 -9.26
CA ASP A 63 8.56 -2.24 -8.05
C ASP A 63 7.07 -2.10 -7.69
N GLN A 64 6.23 -1.92 -8.71
CA GLN A 64 4.78 -1.83 -8.56
C GLN A 64 4.14 -3.15 -8.13
N ALA A 65 4.62 -4.27 -8.65
CA ALA A 65 4.20 -5.61 -8.25
C ALA A 65 4.59 -5.86 -6.79
N TYR A 66 5.84 -5.57 -6.43
CA TYR A 66 6.32 -5.71 -5.05
C TYR A 66 5.45 -4.96 -4.04
N ARG A 67 5.14 -3.68 -4.29
CA ARG A 67 4.33 -2.87 -3.37
C ARG A 67 2.89 -3.38 -3.25
N ARG A 68 2.30 -3.91 -4.33
CA ARG A 68 0.96 -4.53 -4.29
C ARG A 68 0.96 -5.84 -3.49
N ILE A 69 1.96 -6.69 -3.70
CA ILE A 69 2.09 -7.94 -2.92
C ILE A 69 2.36 -7.64 -1.44
N ALA A 70 3.16 -6.60 -1.14
CA ALA A 70 3.34 -6.10 0.22
C ALA A 70 2.01 -5.66 0.84
N ALA A 71 1.25 -4.80 0.13
CA ALA A 71 -0.04 -4.31 0.61
C ALA A 71 -1.08 -5.42 0.79
N MET A 72 -1.19 -6.33 -0.17
CA MET A 72 -2.03 -7.52 -0.10
C MET A 72 -1.77 -8.33 1.17
N ARG A 73 -0.49 -8.59 1.49
CA ARG A 73 -0.11 -9.35 2.70
C ARG A 73 -0.44 -8.59 3.98
N LEU A 74 -0.15 -7.29 4.03
CA LEU A 74 -0.45 -6.50 5.21
C LEU A 74 -1.96 -6.34 5.44
N LEU A 75 -2.74 -6.20 4.36
CA LEU A 75 -4.20 -6.13 4.41
C LEU A 75 -4.81 -7.39 5.03
N ASN A 76 -4.24 -8.57 4.73
CA ASN A 76 -4.64 -9.82 5.36
C ASN A 76 -4.31 -9.89 6.86
N GLU A 77 -3.26 -9.22 7.30
CA GLU A 77 -2.82 -9.20 8.70
C GLU A 77 -3.51 -8.10 9.52
N VAL A 78 -3.82 -6.97 8.90
CA VAL A 78 -4.40 -5.77 9.51
C VAL A 78 -5.48 -5.22 8.56
N PRO A 79 -6.71 -5.75 8.59
CA PRO A 79 -7.78 -5.34 7.67
C PRO A 79 -8.17 -3.86 7.78
N GLU A 80 -7.93 -3.23 8.94
CA GLU A 80 -8.24 -1.82 9.21
C GLU A 80 -7.49 -0.84 8.30
N ILE A 81 -6.44 -1.31 7.62
CA ILE A 81 -5.70 -0.48 6.65
C ILE A 81 -6.51 -0.22 5.38
N GLU A 82 -7.53 -1.03 5.08
CA GLU A 82 -8.42 -0.83 3.92
C GLU A 82 -8.99 0.59 3.90
N GLU A 83 -9.63 0.97 5.00
CA GLU A 83 -10.27 2.28 5.11
C GLU A 83 -9.23 3.40 4.94
N LYS A 84 -8.03 3.21 5.48
CA LYS A 84 -6.92 4.16 5.37
C LYS A 84 -6.42 4.31 3.93
N ILE A 85 -6.42 3.23 3.15
CA ILE A 85 -6.08 3.26 1.72
C ILE A 85 -7.18 4.01 0.97
N ASN A 86 -8.46 3.65 1.20
CA ASN A 86 -9.60 4.23 0.49
C ASN A 86 -9.72 5.74 0.75
N GLN A 87 -9.49 6.19 2.00
CA GLN A 87 -9.45 7.61 2.37
C GLN A 87 -8.16 8.33 1.92
N GLY A 88 -7.16 7.60 1.43
CA GLY A 88 -5.88 8.17 0.99
C GLY A 88 -4.96 8.63 2.12
N GLU A 89 -5.22 8.18 3.36
CA GLU A 89 -4.34 8.41 4.52
C GLU A 89 -2.99 7.72 4.33
N ILE A 90 -3.00 6.53 3.74
CA ILE A 90 -1.81 5.75 3.41
C ILE A 90 -1.81 5.36 1.93
N SER A 91 -0.65 4.93 1.44
CA SER A 91 -0.42 4.53 0.05
C SER A 91 0.39 3.24 0.03
N LEU A 92 0.50 2.60 -1.12
CA LEU A 92 1.33 1.40 -1.29
C LEU A 92 2.79 1.61 -0.88
N THR A 93 3.31 2.84 -1.03
CA THR A 93 4.66 3.21 -0.57
C THR A 93 4.76 3.20 0.95
N HIS A 94 3.78 3.79 1.64
CA HIS A 94 3.71 3.79 3.11
C HIS A 94 3.64 2.36 3.66
N ILE A 95 2.82 1.51 3.02
CA ILE A 95 2.68 0.10 3.41
C ILE A 95 3.99 -0.66 3.22
N SER A 96 4.70 -0.41 2.11
CA SER A 96 5.99 -1.06 1.85
C SER A 96 7.08 -0.63 2.84
N LEU A 97 7.05 0.63 3.28
CA LEU A 97 7.91 1.12 4.37
C LEU A 97 7.57 0.40 5.67
N ALA A 98 6.29 0.34 6.05
CA ALA A 98 5.84 -0.34 7.28
C ALA A 98 6.28 -1.81 7.30
N GLN A 99 6.09 -2.55 6.20
CA GLN A 99 6.57 -3.93 6.11
C GLN A 99 8.09 -4.06 6.23
N SER A 100 8.85 -3.10 5.72
CA SER A 100 10.31 -3.10 5.86
C SER A 100 10.71 -2.92 7.32
N LEU A 101 10.02 -2.03 8.05
CA LEU A 101 10.21 -1.85 9.50
C LEU A 101 9.86 -3.13 10.27
N PHE A 102 8.74 -3.78 9.97
CA PHE A 102 8.33 -5.03 10.63
C PHE A 102 9.36 -6.16 10.43
N ARG A 103 9.92 -6.27 9.21
CA ARG A 103 10.98 -7.24 8.91
C ARG A 103 12.27 -6.91 9.65
N GLN A 104 12.61 -5.63 9.76
CA GLN A 104 13.78 -5.20 10.48
C GLN A 104 13.65 -5.47 11.98
N GLU A 105 12.50 -5.20 12.58
CA GLU A 105 12.21 -5.49 13.99
C GLU A 105 12.38 -6.98 14.29
N LYS A 106 11.80 -7.84 13.44
CA LYS A 106 11.96 -9.29 13.54
C LYS A 106 13.42 -9.74 13.40
N LYS A 107 14.21 -9.09 12.55
CA LYS A 107 15.62 -9.42 12.34
C LYS A 107 16.52 -8.97 13.49
N THR A 108 16.32 -7.76 13.98
CA THR A 108 17.18 -7.14 15.01
C THR A 108 16.85 -7.65 16.40
N ASN A 109 15.56 -7.71 16.73
CA ASN A 109 15.08 -7.98 18.09
C ASN A 109 14.51 -9.40 18.24
N SER A 110 14.54 -10.22 17.17
CA SER A 110 13.95 -11.57 17.14
C SER A 110 12.48 -11.59 17.58
N ARG A 111 11.79 -10.46 17.42
CA ARG A 111 10.42 -10.23 17.89
C ARG A 111 9.50 -9.91 16.73
N GLU A 112 8.37 -10.61 16.68
CA GLU A 112 7.31 -10.29 15.72
C GLU A 112 6.36 -9.27 16.35
N MET A 113 6.04 -8.21 15.61
CA MET A 113 5.08 -7.20 16.05
C MET A 113 3.67 -7.78 16.07
N SER A 114 2.91 -7.50 17.14
CA SER A 114 1.50 -7.88 17.20
C SER A 114 0.66 -7.09 16.19
N HIS A 115 -0.59 -7.50 16.00
CA HIS A 115 -1.58 -6.76 15.19
C HIS A 115 -1.65 -5.29 15.61
N GLU A 116 -1.81 -5.05 16.91
CA GLU A 116 -1.94 -3.71 17.49
C GLU A 116 -0.69 -2.87 17.24
N GLN A 117 0.49 -3.47 17.39
CA GLN A 117 1.75 -2.79 17.13
C GLN A 117 1.92 -2.42 15.65
N LYS A 118 1.53 -3.31 14.73
CA LYS A 118 1.56 -3.04 13.29
C LYS A 118 0.61 -1.90 12.92
N LEU A 119 -0.61 -1.93 13.46
CA LEU A 119 -1.60 -0.87 13.23
C LEU A 119 -1.11 0.48 13.76
N GLU A 120 -0.46 0.50 14.92
CA GLU A 120 0.12 1.71 15.51
C GLU A 120 1.21 2.33 14.61
N VAL A 121 2.15 1.52 14.11
CA VAL A 121 3.17 1.99 13.15
C VAL A 121 2.53 2.60 11.91
N ILE A 122 1.46 1.99 11.39
CA ILE A 122 0.75 2.49 10.20
C ILE A 122 0.08 3.83 10.50
N ASN A 123 -0.54 3.99 11.68
CA ASN A 123 -1.12 5.25 12.13
C ASN A 123 -0.06 6.35 12.25
N GLN A 124 1.13 6.03 12.76
CA GLN A 124 2.24 6.97 12.86
C GLN A 124 2.74 7.40 11.48
N ILE A 125 2.88 6.47 10.53
CA ILE A 125 3.27 6.77 9.15
C ILE A 125 2.21 7.67 8.48
N ALA A 126 0.92 7.39 8.68
CA ALA A 126 -0.18 8.19 8.15
C ALA A 126 -0.16 9.63 8.71
N LYS A 127 0.05 9.77 10.03
CA LYS A 127 0.12 11.07 10.71
C LYS A 127 1.30 11.91 10.25
N TRP A 128 2.49 11.30 10.15
CA TRP A 128 3.71 12.00 9.73
C TRP A 128 3.57 12.69 8.37
N LYS A 129 2.84 12.08 7.43
CA LYS A 129 2.56 12.69 6.12
C LYS A 129 1.61 13.88 6.23
N LYS A 130 0.54 13.78 7.03
CA LYS A 130 -0.43 14.88 7.20
C LYS A 130 0.22 16.16 7.72
N GLU A 131 1.22 16.01 8.59
CA GLU A 131 1.99 17.12 9.18
C GLU A 131 3.04 17.69 8.22
N ARG A 132 3.51 16.92 7.24
CA ARG A 132 4.56 17.29 6.26
C ARG A 132 4.04 17.67 4.87
N SER A 133 2.74 17.95 4.72
CA SER A 133 2.21 18.66 3.54
C SER A 133 2.76 20.10 3.38
N ILE A 134 3.75 20.47 4.19
CA ILE A 134 4.64 21.62 4.04
C ILE A 134 6.05 21.04 3.77
N GLU A 135 6.39 20.96 2.48
CA GLU A 135 7.74 20.81 1.85
C GLU A 135 8.86 20.03 2.59
N GLU A 136 9.23 18.83 2.09
CA GLU A 136 10.62 18.37 1.85
C GLU A 136 10.74 16.86 1.53
N PRO A 137 11.73 16.42 0.71
CA PRO A 137 11.94 15.00 0.35
C PRO A 137 12.49 14.13 1.50
N ILE A 138 12.21 12.83 1.42
CA ILE A 138 12.53 11.82 2.44
C ILE A 138 14.05 11.62 2.54
N SER A 139 14.69 12.18 3.57
CA SER A 139 16.07 11.84 3.93
C SER A 139 16.14 10.48 4.61
N GLN A 140 17.15 9.68 4.26
CA GLN A 140 17.44 8.35 4.82
C GLN A 140 17.62 8.35 6.35
N SER A 141 17.87 9.51 6.96
CA SER A 141 18.01 9.66 8.41
C SER A 141 16.71 9.42 9.19
N ILE A 142 15.54 9.60 8.58
CA ILE A 142 14.23 9.50 9.27
C ILE A 142 13.72 8.06 9.33
N VAL A 143 14.05 7.22 8.34
CA VAL A 143 13.79 5.77 8.43
C VAL A 143 14.50 5.20 9.66
N LEU A 144 15.70 5.70 9.99
CA LEU A 144 16.45 5.33 11.18
C LEU A 144 15.79 5.80 12.49
N ALA A 145 15.13 6.96 12.51
CA ALA A 145 14.50 7.50 13.72
C ALA A 145 13.26 6.71 14.16
N LEU A 146 12.53 6.10 13.23
CA LEU A 146 11.40 5.21 13.52
C LEU A 146 11.82 3.79 13.95
N ILE A 147 13.12 3.46 13.88
CA ILE A 147 13.67 2.15 14.26
C ILE A 147 14.15 2.15 15.73
N VAL A 148 14.19 3.30 16.41
CA VAL A 148 14.80 3.44 17.76
C VAL A 148 13.76 3.70 18.86
N ILE A 149 12.49 3.31 18.67
CA ILE A 149 11.49 3.20 19.73
C ILE A 149 10.97 1.77 19.76
#